data_AF-A0A9P0P9T5-F1
#
_entry.id   AF-A0A9P0P9T5-F1
#
_cell.length_a   1.000
_cell.length_b   1.000
_cell.length_c   1.000
_cell.angle_alpha   90.00
_cell.angle_beta   90.00
_cell.angle_gamma   90.00
#
_symmetry.space_group_name_H-M   'P 1'
#
loop_
_entity.id
_entity.type
_entity.pdbx_description
1 polymer ?
#
loop_
_entity_poly.entity_id
_entity_poly.type
_entity_poly.pdbx_seq_one_letter_code
_entity_poly.pdbx_strand_id
1 'polypeptide(L)'
;MYLGIFVESINYNTMIFLCLFHVMIANAQEVVIRVNGGPSVARHLAEKSGHYYIGPVMGFVDTYILLPVRESHQKRGTNSKQLVYDARDPEISWDCNEGDNDPYPRYDASQSNSHGTRCAGEAAMAANNWKCGVGVAFNAKVGGVKMLDGLVTDRIEGTALSYAQDLVDIYSASWGPNDDGKTVDGPGRLALEALERGVKEGRKGKGAVYIWASGNGGRNNDNCNCDGYLASPYTISIGSASQKGEFPWYGEACASTLAVTYSSGAYKDQMIATTDLNNECTTKHTGTSASAPLAAGIIALALEANINLTWRDVQHLIVWTSELAPLVNNVGWQQNSAGFWFNDRFGFGLMNAHGLITAANKWVTVPERKSCKVHVIQRNMNNTAVASGYPTKLVIPTTGCRGSNHEVRYLEHVEVRTSINYTIRGALEILLESPSGTTAKLLSPRHLDQSDQGFENWTFMSVMTWGESPEGVWTLIISDTVISQKISKMYNVFWMLHRILYIKVPKKRNGPL
;
A
#
# COMPACT_ATOMS: atom_id res chain seq x y z
N MET A 1 -45.71 16.91 35.66
CA MET A 1 -45.08 18.20 35.32
C MET A 1 -43.61 17.91 35.06
N TYR A 2 -43.21 17.81 33.79
CA TYR A 2 -41.81 17.58 33.40
C TYR A 2 -41.15 18.93 33.17
N LEU A 3 -39.98 19.14 33.79
CA LEU A 3 -38.97 20.12 33.42
C LEU A 3 -37.63 19.37 33.53
N GLY A 4 -36.77 19.25 32.53
CA GLY A 4 -36.76 19.94 31.23
C GLY A 4 -35.58 20.91 31.18
N ILE A 5 -34.36 20.38 31.20
CA ILE A 5 -33.14 21.13 30.90
C ILE A 5 -32.49 20.45 29.69
N PHE A 6 -32.48 21.16 28.57
CA PHE A 6 -31.70 20.81 27.39
C PHE A 6 -30.22 21.15 27.64
N VAL A 7 -29.32 20.25 27.22
CA VAL A 7 -27.96 20.63 26.81
C VAL A 7 -27.75 19.95 25.47
N GLU A 8 -27.39 20.73 24.46
CA GLU A 8 -27.25 20.25 23.08
C GLU A 8 -26.07 19.28 22.95
N SER A 9 -26.32 18.15 22.29
CA SER A 9 -25.26 17.23 21.87
C SER A 9 -24.54 17.82 20.66
N ILE A 10 -23.32 18.31 20.87
CA ILE A 10 -22.38 18.54 19.76
C ILE A 10 -21.65 17.22 19.51
N ASN A 11 -21.97 16.56 18.40
CA ASN A 11 -21.25 15.38 17.94
C ASN A 11 -19.88 15.79 17.40
N TYR A 12 -18.81 15.40 18.10
CA TYR A 12 -17.45 15.37 17.55
C TYR A 12 -17.06 13.91 17.29
N ASN A 13 -17.31 13.43 16.07
CA ASN A 13 -16.77 12.16 15.58
C ASN A 13 -15.35 12.40 15.06
N THR A 14 -14.37 12.35 15.96
CA THR A 14 -12.97 12.58 15.58
C THR A 14 -12.35 11.31 15.01
N MET A 15 -12.01 11.35 13.72
CA MET A 15 -11.34 10.27 12.99
C MET A 15 -9.88 10.07 13.40
N ILE A 16 -9.37 8.87 13.17
CA ILE A 16 -8.15 8.34 13.81
C ILE A 16 -7.15 7.82 12.76
N PHE A 17 -5.92 8.36 12.78
CA PHE A 17 -4.79 8.02 11.87
C PHE A 17 -3.63 7.28 12.54
N LEU A 18 -2.86 6.50 11.76
CA LEU A 18 -1.68 5.77 12.25
C LEU A 18 -0.54 5.72 11.21
N CYS A 19 0.69 6.15 11.57
CA CYS A 19 1.83 6.27 10.63
C CYS A 19 3.08 5.43 11.01
N LEU A 20 3.93 5.06 10.02
CA LEU A 20 5.01 4.04 10.09
C LEU A 20 6.31 4.42 9.28
N PHE A 21 7.55 4.20 9.79
CA PHE A 21 8.78 4.98 9.41
C PHE A 21 10.22 4.33 9.36
N HIS A 22 10.67 3.73 8.23
CA HIS A 22 12.05 3.29 7.76
C HIS A 22 13.31 3.32 8.73
N VAL A 23 14.22 2.31 8.91
CA VAL A 23 15.07 1.47 7.99
C VAL A 23 15.76 0.23 8.68
N MET A 24 16.18 -0.79 7.89
CA MET A 24 17.08 -1.99 8.07
C MET A 24 18.27 -1.97 9.10
N ILE A 25 18.81 -3.08 9.69
CA ILE A 25 19.39 -4.35 9.13
C ILE A 25 19.43 -5.54 10.17
N ALA A 26 19.24 -6.78 9.67
CA ALA A 26 19.69 -8.13 10.12
C ALA A 26 19.40 -8.77 11.53
N ASN A 27 18.48 -9.74 11.48
CA ASN A 27 18.68 -11.17 11.83
C ASN A 27 18.99 -11.60 13.28
N ALA A 28 17.91 -11.80 14.06
CA ALA A 28 17.81 -12.90 15.02
C ALA A 28 16.63 -13.81 14.59
N GLN A 29 16.80 -15.13 14.59
CA GLN A 29 15.73 -16.07 14.23
C GLN A 29 14.69 -16.19 15.35
N GLU A 30 13.75 -15.25 15.36
CA GLU A 30 12.48 -15.36 16.06
C GLU A 30 11.59 -16.41 15.38
N VAL A 31 10.89 -17.24 16.17
CA VAL A 31 9.98 -18.28 15.65
C VAL A 31 8.55 -17.95 16.08
N VAL A 32 7.70 -17.57 15.13
CA VAL A 32 6.28 -17.30 15.38
C VAL A 32 5.43 -18.51 15.02
N ILE A 33 4.67 -19.04 15.99
CA ILE A 33 3.79 -20.20 15.82
C ILE A 33 2.31 -19.80 15.96
N ARG A 34 1.41 -20.49 15.27
CA ARG A 34 -0.04 -20.45 15.53
C ARG A 34 -0.50 -21.81 16.06
N VAL A 35 -1.09 -21.85 17.25
CA VAL A 35 -1.45 -23.11 17.92
C VAL A 35 -2.78 -23.01 18.68
N ASN A 36 -3.72 -23.88 18.31
CA ASN A 36 -5.01 -23.99 19.00
C ASN A 36 -4.79 -24.55 20.42
N GLY A 37 -5.38 -23.90 21.42
CA GLY A 37 -5.27 -24.29 22.84
C GLY A 37 -4.54 -23.28 23.73
N GLY A 38 -4.23 -22.09 23.21
CA GLY A 38 -3.84 -20.94 24.01
C GLY A 38 -2.39 -20.93 24.53
N PRO A 39 -2.06 -19.98 25.43
CA PRO A 39 -0.69 -19.76 25.91
C PRO A 39 -0.02 -20.98 26.55
N SER A 40 -0.81 -21.84 27.21
CA SER A 40 -0.30 -23.04 27.89
C SER A 40 0.23 -24.08 26.89
N VAL A 41 -0.44 -24.26 25.75
CA VAL A 41 -0.01 -25.18 24.69
C VAL A 41 1.21 -24.61 23.97
N ALA A 42 1.22 -23.31 23.68
CA ALA A 42 2.39 -22.63 23.12
C ALA A 42 3.64 -22.74 24.01
N ARG A 43 3.48 -22.59 25.34
CA ARG A 43 4.59 -22.76 26.30
C ARG A 43 5.15 -24.18 26.30
N HIS A 44 4.29 -25.20 26.34
CA HIS A 44 4.71 -26.61 26.29
C HIS A 44 5.42 -26.97 24.98
N LEU A 45 4.99 -26.38 23.86
CA LEU A 45 5.66 -26.56 22.56
C LEU A 45 7.03 -25.88 22.52
N ALA A 46 7.17 -24.69 23.13
CA ALA A 46 8.46 -24.01 23.28
C ALA A 46 9.47 -24.87 24.05
N GLU A 47 9.06 -25.37 25.22
CA GLU A 47 9.88 -26.25 26.07
C GLU A 47 10.33 -27.51 25.29
N LYS A 48 9.42 -28.15 24.56
CA LYS A 48 9.72 -29.34 23.74
C LYS A 48 10.60 -29.06 22.51
N SER A 49 10.58 -27.84 21.96
CA SER A 49 11.37 -27.47 20.79
C SER A 49 12.70 -26.79 21.13
N GLY A 50 13.06 -26.66 22.41
CA GLY A 50 14.29 -25.95 22.82
C GLY A 50 14.21 -24.43 22.65
N HIS A 51 13.04 -23.85 22.89
CA HIS A 51 12.76 -22.42 22.79
C HIS A 51 12.13 -21.86 24.07
N TYR A 52 12.27 -20.56 24.31
CA TYR A 52 11.53 -19.83 25.33
C TYR A 52 10.25 -19.21 24.75
N TYR A 53 9.14 -19.39 25.45
CA TYR A 53 7.89 -18.66 25.20
C TYR A 53 8.04 -17.19 25.66
N ILE A 54 7.79 -16.25 24.75
CA ILE A 54 7.83 -14.81 25.06
C ILE A 54 6.44 -14.24 25.34
N GLY A 55 5.45 -14.54 24.48
CA GLY A 55 4.11 -13.98 24.59
C GLY A 55 3.24 -14.21 23.35
N PRO A 56 1.99 -13.72 23.37
CA PRO A 56 1.15 -13.62 22.17
C PRO A 56 1.67 -12.55 21.21
N VAL A 57 1.36 -12.68 19.92
CA VAL A 57 1.51 -11.60 18.94
C VAL A 57 0.26 -10.73 18.99
N MET A 58 0.41 -9.42 19.23
CA MET A 58 -0.71 -8.49 19.23
C MET A 58 -1.40 -8.44 17.87
N GLY A 59 -2.73 -8.39 17.87
CA GLY A 59 -3.55 -8.43 16.66
C GLY A 59 -3.87 -9.83 16.12
N PHE A 60 -3.22 -10.90 16.59
CA PHE A 60 -3.41 -12.25 16.05
C PHE A 60 -3.86 -13.27 17.11
N VAL A 61 -5.02 -13.88 16.88
CA VAL A 61 -5.56 -14.96 17.73
C VAL A 61 -4.67 -16.21 17.64
N ASP A 62 -4.43 -16.84 18.80
CA ASP A 62 -3.67 -18.09 18.97
C ASP A 62 -2.26 -18.09 18.32
N THR A 63 -1.67 -16.91 18.13
CA THR A 63 -0.33 -16.73 17.55
C THR A 63 0.65 -16.27 18.63
N TYR A 64 1.82 -16.92 18.72
CA TYR A 64 2.77 -16.77 19.83
C TYR A 64 4.22 -16.71 19.37
N ILE A 65 5.03 -15.97 20.13
CA ILE A 65 6.45 -15.73 19.89
C ILE A 65 7.30 -16.71 20.70
N LEU A 66 8.19 -17.43 20.01
CA LEU A 66 9.22 -18.28 20.59
C LEU A 66 10.62 -17.76 20.23
N LEU A 67 11.56 -17.77 21.17
CA LEU A 67 12.98 -17.48 20.90
C LEU A 67 13.85 -18.71 21.17
N PRO A 68 14.85 -19.02 20.32
CA PRO A 68 15.78 -20.12 20.58
C PRO A 68 16.61 -19.86 21.84
N VAL A 69 16.96 -20.92 22.57
CA VAL A 69 17.80 -20.82 23.77
C VAL A 69 19.20 -20.32 23.40
N ARG A 70 19.52 -19.07 23.77
CA ARG A 70 20.88 -18.50 23.82
C ARG A 70 21.06 -17.75 25.13
N GLU A 71 22.28 -17.75 25.66
CA GLU A 71 22.56 -17.21 26.99
C GLU A 71 22.47 -15.68 27.07
N SER A 72 21.60 -15.22 27.98
CA SER A 72 21.55 -13.87 28.56
C SER A 72 21.36 -12.66 27.64
N HIS A 73 20.33 -11.85 27.93
CA HIS A 73 20.50 -10.40 28.09
C HIS A 73 19.43 -9.84 29.03
N GLN A 74 19.82 -8.84 29.83
CA GLN A 74 18.97 -8.21 30.85
C GLN A 74 18.05 -7.15 30.23
N LYS A 75 16.78 -7.11 30.67
CA LYS A 75 15.93 -5.92 30.48
C LYS A 75 16.41 -4.79 31.39
N ARG A 76 16.50 -3.57 30.86
CA ARG A 76 16.55 -2.33 31.66
C ARG A 76 15.22 -1.59 31.55
N GLY A 77 14.82 -0.95 32.65
CA GLY A 77 13.48 -0.40 32.82
C GLY A 77 13.30 1.04 32.35
N THR A 78 12.03 1.43 32.34
CA THR A 78 11.45 2.72 31.97
C THR A 78 11.92 3.91 32.79
N ASN A 79 11.95 5.09 32.17
CA ASN A 79 11.42 6.34 32.76
C ASN A 79 11.58 7.52 31.78
N SER A 80 10.47 8.18 31.41
CA SER A 80 10.42 9.65 31.38
C SER A 80 8.96 10.15 31.46
N LYS A 81 8.77 11.47 31.64
CA LYS A 81 7.49 12.09 31.99
C LYS A 81 6.84 12.83 30.82
N GLN A 82 5.52 12.73 30.80
CA GLN A 82 4.52 13.47 30.01
C GLN A 82 4.69 15.00 30.01
N LEU A 83 4.42 15.65 28.87
CA LEU A 83 3.77 16.97 28.75
C LEU A 83 3.12 17.13 27.35
N VAL A 84 1.98 17.83 27.29
CA VAL A 84 0.99 17.90 26.17
C VAL A 84 1.30 19.15 25.29
N TYR A 85 1.08 19.26 23.97
CA TYR A 85 -0.14 19.35 23.11
C TYR A 85 0.32 19.11 21.64
N ASP A 86 -0.50 18.82 20.61
CA ASP A 86 -1.95 18.81 20.41
C ASP A 86 -2.28 17.69 19.36
N ALA A 87 -3.55 17.29 19.19
CA ALA A 87 -4.03 16.25 18.25
C ALA A 87 -3.49 14.79 18.38
N ARG A 88 -2.42 14.51 19.14
CA ARG A 88 -1.94 13.12 19.41
C ARG A 88 -2.96 12.36 20.27
N ASP A 89 -3.38 11.18 19.81
CA ASP A 89 -4.21 10.26 20.59
C ASP A 89 -3.39 9.03 21.08
N PRO A 90 -3.33 8.78 22.41
CA PRO A 90 -2.55 7.67 22.97
C PRO A 90 -3.21 6.29 22.81
N GLU A 91 -4.52 6.18 22.57
CA GLU A 91 -5.22 4.89 22.44
C GLU A 91 -4.90 4.17 21.11
N ILE A 92 -4.29 4.92 20.18
CA ILE A 92 -3.94 4.51 18.81
C ILE A 92 -2.43 4.64 18.54
N SER A 93 -1.64 4.73 19.62
CA SER A 93 -0.20 4.99 19.60
C SER A 93 0.56 3.82 20.25
N TRP A 94 1.61 3.31 19.60
CA TRP A 94 2.36 2.14 20.09
C TRP A 94 3.81 2.09 19.62
N ASP A 95 4.71 1.60 20.47
CA ASP A 95 6.09 1.27 20.12
C ASP A 95 6.24 -0.25 19.93
N CYS A 96 6.37 -0.70 18.69
CA CYS A 96 6.64 -2.10 18.35
C CYS A 96 8.08 -2.53 18.67
N ASN A 97 9.03 -1.58 18.76
CA ASN A 97 10.44 -1.84 19.00
C ASN A 97 10.72 -2.03 20.50
N GLU A 98 10.13 -1.19 21.34
CA GLU A 98 10.31 -1.20 22.80
C GLU A 98 9.19 -1.97 23.52
N GLY A 99 8.01 -2.08 22.90
CA GLY A 99 6.89 -2.91 23.38
C GLY A 99 5.97 -2.22 24.38
N ASP A 100 5.73 -0.93 24.21
CA ASP A 100 4.87 -0.11 25.08
C ASP A 100 4.01 0.91 24.28
N ASN A 101 3.24 1.75 24.99
CA ASN A 101 2.30 2.71 24.38
C ASN A 101 2.96 4.05 23.96
N ASP A 102 4.29 4.18 23.96
CA ASP A 102 4.95 5.47 23.75
C ASP A 102 5.82 5.55 22.48
N PRO A 103 5.23 5.81 21.30
CA PRO A 103 5.94 5.98 20.03
C PRO A 103 6.81 7.24 19.93
N TYR A 104 7.26 7.85 21.04
CA TYR A 104 8.18 8.99 20.94
C TYR A 104 9.48 8.56 20.20
N PRO A 105 9.90 9.33 19.17
CA PRO A 105 11.09 9.01 18.40
C PRO A 105 12.33 9.12 19.28
N ARG A 106 13.26 8.17 19.12
CA ARG A 106 14.58 8.24 19.72
C ARG A 106 15.37 9.37 19.06
N TYR A 107 15.72 10.38 19.84
CA TYR A 107 16.46 11.54 19.37
C TYR A 107 17.94 11.20 19.10
N ASP A 108 18.44 11.61 17.93
CA ASP A 108 19.87 11.58 17.60
C ASP A 108 20.31 12.85 16.85
N ALA A 109 21.63 13.02 16.70
CA ALA A 109 22.21 14.22 16.08
C ALA A 109 21.89 14.37 14.57
N SER A 110 21.49 13.28 13.91
CA SER A 110 21.07 13.24 12.50
C SER A 110 19.58 13.51 12.30
N GLN A 111 18.79 13.54 13.38
CA GLN A 111 17.32 13.53 13.35
C GLN A 111 16.76 12.39 12.48
N SER A 112 17.35 11.19 12.58
CA SER A 112 17.00 10.02 11.74
C SER A 112 15.50 9.68 11.83
N ASN A 113 14.97 9.68 13.06
CA ASN A 113 13.57 9.38 13.37
C ASN A 113 12.59 10.56 13.15
N SER A 114 12.95 11.55 12.33
CA SER A 114 12.12 12.75 12.09
C SER A 114 10.94 12.55 11.14
N HIS A 115 11.07 11.61 10.20
CA HIS A 115 10.04 11.23 9.22
C HIS A 115 8.67 11.03 9.92
N GLY A 116 8.72 10.36 11.07
CA GLY A 116 7.66 10.27 12.09
C GLY A 116 6.72 11.47 12.23
N THR A 117 7.33 12.57 12.66
CA THR A 117 6.60 13.80 13.04
C THR A 117 6.23 14.63 11.82
N ARG A 118 6.94 14.46 10.71
CA ARG A 118 6.69 15.17 9.44
C ARG A 118 5.39 14.69 8.79
N CYS A 119 5.22 13.38 8.63
CA CYS A 119 4.00 12.81 8.06
C CYS A 119 2.76 13.05 8.93
N ALA A 120 2.90 12.94 10.26
CA ALA A 120 1.79 13.24 11.18
C ALA A 120 1.29 14.69 11.03
N GLY A 121 2.20 15.64 10.81
CA GLY A 121 1.85 17.05 10.63
C GLY A 121 1.13 17.35 9.32
N GLU A 122 1.54 16.72 8.21
CA GLU A 122 0.88 16.87 6.91
C GLU A 122 -0.59 16.44 6.95
N ALA A 123 -0.87 15.33 7.63
CA ALA A 123 -2.23 14.84 7.82
C ALA A 123 -3.03 15.74 8.77
N ALA A 124 -2.49 16.07 9.96
CA ALA A 124 -3.32 16.57 11.07
C ALA A 124 -2.64 17.59 12.02
N MET A 125 -1.61 18.35 11.63
CA MET A 125 -1.14 19.44 12.52
C MET A 125 -2.25 20.48 12.77
N ALA A 126 -2.43 20.84 14.03
CA ALA A 126 -3.52 21.72 14.47
C ALA A 126 -3.45 23.12 13.84
N ALA A 127 -4.60 23.65 13.43
CA ALA A 127 -4.74 24.99 12.86
C ALA A 127 -4.71 26.09 13.94
N ASN A 128 -4.53 27.35 13.51
CA ASN A 128 -4.82 28.57 14.29
C ASN A 128 -4.06 28.74 15.62
N ASN A 129 -2.96 28.00 15.83
CA ASN A 129 -2.13 28.02 17.05
C ASN A 129 -0.83 28.86 16.91
N TRP A 130 -0.69 29.62 15.81
CA TRP A 130 0.49 30.43 15.47
C TRP A 130 1.82 29.66 15.32
N LYS A 131 1.77 28.36 15.02
CA LYS A 131 2.95 27.49 14.90
C LYS A 131 2.93 26.66 13.62
N CYS A 132 4.06 26.60 12.92
CA CYS A 132 4.27 25.86 11.67
C CYS A 132 3.26 26.19 10.55
N GLY A 133 2.14 25.48 10.48
CA GLY A 133 1.19 25.51 9.37
C GLY A 133 -0.14 24.87 9.76
N VAL A 134 -0.77 24.16 8.84
CA VAL A 134 -2.04 23.44 9.07
C VAL A 134 -2.05 22.10 8.33
N GLY A 135 -2.50 21.04 9.00
CA GLY A 135 -2.66 19.72 8.38
C GLY A 135 -3.92 19.67 7.52
N VAL A 136 -3.96 18.77 6.53
CA VAL A 136 -5.10 18.67 5.61
C VAL A 136 -6.41 18.39 6.37
N ALA A 137 -6.37 17.51 7.38
CA ALA A 137 -7.45 17.21 8.32
C ALA A 137 -7.07 17.67 9.74
N PHE A 138 -6.82 18.97 9.92
CA PHE A 138 -6.32 19.59 11.17
C PHE A 138 -7.18 19.38 12.44
N ASN A 139 -8.39 18.82 12.32
CA ASN A 139 -9.27 18.44 13.45
C ASN A 139 -9.30 16.92 13.71
N ALA A 140 -8.60 16.10 12.92
CA ALA A 140 -8.50 14.66 13.14
C ALA A 140 -7.53 14.31 14.29
N LYS A 141 -7.73 13.14 14.90
CA LYS A 141 -6.77 12.53 15.82
C LYS A 141 -5.67 11.84 15.03
N VAL A 142 -4.43 11.96 15.49
CA VAL A 142 -3.27 11.30 14.88
C VAL A 142 -2.52 10.47 15.92
N GLY A 143 -2.13 9.26 15.51
CA GLY A 143 -1.36 8.30 16.29
C GLY A 143 -0.07 7.94 15.57
N GLY A 144 0.93 7.51 16.33
CA GLY A 144 2.19 7.01 15.79
C GLY A 144 2.38 5.55 16.13
N VAL A 145 2.86 4.74 15.18
CA VAL A 145 3.42 3.43 15.52
C VAL A 145 4.90 3.36 15.16
N LYS A 146 5.74 3.40 16.21
CA LYS A 146 7.19 3.33 16.09
C LYS A 146 7.59 1.87 15.92
N MET A 147 8.00 1.50 14.71
CA MET A 147 8.25 0.10 14.36
C MET A 147 9.43 -0.14 13.40
N LEU A 148 10.11 0.93 12.99
CA LEU A 148 11.21 0.92 12.02
C LEU A 148 12.50 1.59 12.54
N ASP A 149 12.49 2.17 13.76
CA ASP A 149 13.69 2.50 14.56
C ASP A 149 14.29 1.21 15.19
N GLY A 150 14.49 0.16 14.39
CA GLY A 150 14.81 -1.19 14.88
C GLY A 150 14.75 -2.27 13.81
N LEU A 151 14.91 -3.54 14.22
CA LEU A 151 14.78 -4.68 13.31
C LEU A 151 13.31 -4.93 12.97
N VAL A 152 12.94 -4.62 11.72
CA VAL A 152 11.63 -4.91 11.16
C VAL A 152 11.52 -6.40 10.81
N THR A 153 10.43 -7.03 11.22
CA THR A 153 10.09 -8.43 10.91
C THR A 153 8.61 -8.52 10.53
N ASP A 154 8.19 -9.60 9.86
CA ASP A 154 6.76 -9.87 9.55
C ASP A 154 5.85 -9.75 10.78
N ARG A 155 6.35 -10.08 11.98
CA ARG A 155 5.62 -9.85 13.23
C ARG A 155 5.43 -8.38 13.51
N ILE A 156 6.48 -7.57 13.41
CA ILE A 156 6.46 -6.13 13.67
C ILE A 156 5.53 -5.44 12.68
N GLU A 157 5.62 -5.79 11.39
CA GLU A 157 4.73 -5.34 10.30
C GLU A 157 3.27 -5.72 10.57
N GLY A 158 2.99 -7.00 10.79
CA GLY A 158 1.65 -7.48 11.11
C GLY A 158 1.07 -6.87 12.38
N THR A 159 1.89 -6.65 13.42
CA THR A 159 1.46 -5.97 14.67
C THR A 159 1.08 -4.52 14.39
N ALA A 160 1.92 -3.78 13.67
CA ALA A 160 1.68 -2.37 13.38
C ALA A 160 0.44 -2.14 12.51
N LEU A 161 0.24 -2.99 11.49
CA LEU A 161 -0.92 -2.93 10.58
C LEU A 161 -2.24 -3.39 11.20
N SER A 162 -2.18 -4.02 12.38
CA SER A 162 -3.33 -4.49 13.15
C SER A 162 -3.55 -3.75 14.47
N TYR A 163 -2.66 -2.83 14.85
CA TYR A 163 -2.76 -2.08 16.09
C TYR A 163 -3.98 -1.16 16.08
N ALA A 164 -4.75 -1.18 17.17
CA ALA A 164 -5.96 -0.38 17.37
C ALA A 164 -6.99 -0.42 16.19
N GLN A 165 -7.09 -1.54 15.47
CA GLN A 165 -7.92 -1.69 14.26
C GLN A 165 -9.44 -1.42 14.44
N ASP A 166 -9.93 -1.47 15.68
CA ASP A 166 -11.31 -1.13 16.04
C ASP A 166 -11.54 0.38 16.23
N LEU A 167 -10.45 1.15 16.39
CA LEU A 167 -10.42 2.60 16.59
C LEU A 167 -9.90 3.34 15.33
N VAL A 168 -8.88 2.80 14.67
CA VAL A 168 -8.20 3.43 13.53
C VAL A 168 -9.02 3.33 12.25
N ASP A 169 -9.23 4.49 11.62
CA ASP A 169 -9.87 4.56 10.31
C ASP A 169 -8.85 4.40 9.17
N ILE A 170 -7.72 5.10 9.27
CA ILE A 170 -6.74 5.24 8.19
C ILE A 170 -5.32 4.95 8.68
N TYR A 171 -4.62 4.07 7.99
CA TYR A 171 -3.21 3.77 8.16
C TYR A 171 -2.43 4.41 7.01
N SER A 172 -1.37 5.17 7.30
CA SER A 172 -0.51 5.82 6.31
C SER A 172 0.93 5.30 6.43
N ALA A 173 1.40 4.59 5.41
CA ALA A 173 2.69 3.93 5.40
C ALA A 173 3.58 4.43 4.26
N SER A 174 4.88 4.52 4.54
CA SER A 174 5.89 4.98 3.57
C SER A 174 7.15 4.12 3.64
N TRP A 175 6.96 2.80 3.76
CA TRP A 175 8.00 1.78 3.91
C TRP A 175 7.64 0.55 3.06
N GLY A 176 8.65 -0.24 2.71
CA GLY A 176 8.51 -1.44 1.90
C GLY A 176 9.88 -2.09 1.73
N PRO A 177 10.10 -2.86 0.65
CA PRO A 177 11.42 -3.32 0.23
C PRO A 177 12.38 -2.15 -0.05
N ASN A 178 13.63 -2.46 -0.42
CA ASN A 178 14.57 -1.40 -0.81
C ASN A 178 14.24 -0.90 -2.23
N ASP A 179 14.07 0.41 -2.36
CA ASP A 179 13.88 1.20 -3.60
C ASP A 179 15.14 1.21 -4.51
N ASP A 180 15.78 0.05 -4.72
CA ASP A 180 17.13 -0.10 -5.26
C ASP A 180 17.20 -0.57 -6.72
N GLY A 181 16.05 -0.67 -7.39
CA GLY A 181 15.95 -1.08 -8.80
C GLY A 181 16.18 -2.58 -9.03
N LYS A 182 16.23 -3.40 -7.97
CA LYS A 182 16.54 -4.84 -8.07
C LYS A 182 15.82 -5.74 -7.07
N THR A 183 15.39 -5.20 -5.93
CA THR A 183 14.62 -5.97 -4.94
C THR A 183 13.26 -6.39 -5.50
N VAL A 184 12.75 -7.56 -5.09
CA VAL A 184 11.37 -8.00 -5.31
C VAL A 184 10.97 -8.69 -4.02
N ASP A 185 10.12 -8.05 -3.22
CA ASP A 185 9.72 -8.53 -1.90
C ASP A 185 8.40 -7.88 -1.46
N GLY A 186 7.77 -8.37 -0.41
CA GLY A 186 6.45 -7.91 0.00
C GLY A 186 6.02 -8.36 1.39
N PRO A 187 4.73 -8.18 1.76
CA PRO A 187 4.24 -8.57 3.06
C PRO A 187 4.45 -10.06 3.33
N GLY A 188 5.04 -10.34 4.49
CA GLY A 188 5.04 -11.68 5.06
C GLY A 188 3.63 -12.15 5.44
N ARG A 189 3.53 -13.33 6.05
CA ARG A 189 2.23 -13.95 6.34
C ARG A 189 1.42 -13.12 7.32
N LEU A 190 2.04 -12.56 8.35
CA LEU A 190 1.36 -11.78 9.38
C LEU A 190 0.99 -10.39 8.84
N ALA A 191 1.89 -9.72 8.12
CA ALA A 191 1.59 -8.46 7.44
C ALA A 191 0.40 -8.59 6.47
N LEU A 192 0.38 -9.65 5.65
CA LEU A 192 -0.73 -9.92 4.73
C LEU A 192 -2.03 -10.25 5.47
N GLU A 193 -1.99 -11.13 6.49
CA GLU A 193 -3.16 -11.44 7.32
C GLU A 193 -3.71 -10.18 8.04
N ALA A 194 -2.85 -9.26 8.46
CA ALA A 194 -3.25 -7.98 9.06
C ALA A 194 -3.98 -7.09 8.05
N LEU A 195 -3.46 -6.94 6.82
CA LEU A 195 -4.13 -6.17 5.76
C LEU A 195 -5.50 -6.79 5.41
N GLU A 196 -5.58 -8.12 5.23
CA GLU A 196 -6.82 -8.82 4.90
C GLU A 196 -7.88 -8.68 6.01
N ARG A 197 -7.47 -8.80 7.27
CA ARG A 197 -8.34 -8.60 8.42
C ARG A 197 -8.73 -7.12 8.56
N GLY A 198 -7.79 -6.22 8.31
CA GLY A 198 -7.97 -4.77 8.28
C GLY A 198 -9.13 -4.32 7.41
N VAL A 199 -9.10 -4.70 6.13
CA VAL A 199 -10.14 -4.34 5.15
C VAL A 199 -11.47 -5.08 5.34
N LYS A 200 -11.50 -6.15 6.15
CA LYS A 200 -12.69 -6.99 6.37
C LYS A 200 -13.42 -6.66 7.67
N GLU A 201 -12.68 -6.37 8.73
CA GLU A 201 -13.20 -6.28 10.11
C GLU A 201 -13.04 -4.87 10.68
N GLY A 202 -11.99 -4.13 10.26
CA GLY A 202 -11.73 -2.76 10.71
C GLY A 202 -12.89 -1.80 10.41
N ARG A 203 -12.98 -0.71 11.18
CA ARG A 203 -14.07 0.28 11.08
C ARG A 203 -15.47 -0.35 11.13
N LYS A 204 -15.67 -1.34 12.01
CA LYS A 204 -16.93 -2.08 12.20
C LYS A 204 -17.41 -2.78 10.91
N GLY A 205 -16.48 -3.43 10.20
CA GLY A 205 -16.74 -4.15 8.96
C GLY A 205 -16.78 -3.30 7.68
N LYS A 206 -16.52 -1.99 7.76
CA LYS A 206 -16.34 -1.11 6.58
C LYS A 206 -14.96 -1.26 5.95
N GLY A 207 -14.01 -1.82 6.71
CA GLY A 207 -12.62 -2.00 6.37
C GLY A 207 -11.79 -0.76 6.65
N ALA A 208 -10.67 -0.94 7.34
CA ALA A 208 -9.63 0.08 7.48
C ALA A 208 -9.06 0.49 6.11
N VAL A 209 -8.64 1.74 5.99
CA VAL A 209 -8.04 2.28 4.76
C VAL A 209 -6.52 2.30 4.91
N TYR A 210 -5.82 1.48 4.14
CA TYR A 210 -4.35 1.49 4.11
C TYR A 210 -3.87 2.34 2.93
N ILE A 211 -3.06 3.36 3.19
CA ILE A 211 -2.51 4.29 2.21
C ILE A 211 -1.00 4.13 2.22
N TRP A 212 -0.40 4.11 1.03
CA TRP A 212 0.99 3.71 0.86
C TRP A 212 1.72 4.64 -0.12
N ALA A 213 2.90 5.11 0.25
CA ALA A 213 3.77 5.87 -0.65
C ALA A 213 4.34 4.95 -1.74
N SER A 214 4.27 5.35 -3.01
CA SER A 214 4.60 4.49 -4.15
C SER A 214 6.10 4.25 -4.42
N GLY A 215 6.97 4.33 -3.40
CA GLY A 215 8.43 4.16 -3.56
C GLY A 215 9.19 5.40 -4.05
N ASN A 216 10.52 5.40 -3.91
CA ASN A 216 11.44 6.51 -4.25
C ASN A 216 12.59 6.08 -5.18
N GLY A 217 12.48 4.89 -5.79
CA GLY A 217 13.49 4.22 -6.62
C GLY A 217 13.56 4.71 -8.07
N GLY A 218 12.91 5.83 -8.44
CA GLY A 218 12.88 6.34 -9.82
C GLY A 218 14.26 6.56 -10.47
N ARG A 219 15.28 6.97 -9.68
CA ARG A 219 16.68 7.07 -10.13
C ARG A 219 17.35 5.75 -10.44
N ASN A 220 16.85 4.67 -9.85
CA ASN A 220 17.37 3.30 -9.97
C ASN A 220 16.63 2.50 -11.05
N ASN A 221 15.70 3.14 -11.77
CA ASN A 221 14.73 2.51 -12.68
C ASN A 221 13.90 1.43 -11.99
N ASP A 222 13.51 1.67 -10.74
CA ASP A 222 12.63 0.74 -10.03
C ASP A 222 11.17 0.83 -10.50
N ASN A 223 10.38 -0.17 -10.11
CA ASN A 223 8.99 -0.33 -10.46
C ASN A 223 8.20 -0.82 -9.25
N CYS A 224 7.28 -0.01 -8.75
CA CYS A 224 6.50 -0.31 -7.55
C CYS A 224 5.59 -1.56 -7.63
N ASN A 225 5.47 -2.23 -8.78
CA ASN A 225 4.84 -3.56 -8.87
C ASN A 225 5.79 -4.72 -8.46
N CYS A 226 7.04 -4.39 -8.10
CA CYS A 226 8.01 -5.27 -7.44
C CYS A 226 7.97 -5.14 -5.90
N ASP A 227 7.21 -4.18 -5.37
CA ASP A 227 6.85 -4.08 -3.96
C ASP A 227 5.47 -4.73 -3.74
N GLY A 228 5.41 -5.78 -2.93
CA GLY A 228 4.18 -6.50 -2.63
C GLY A 228 3.19 -5.73 -1.74
N TYR A 229 3.63 -4.67 -1.05
CA TYR A 229 2.73 -3.74 -0.35
C TYR A 229 1.98 -2.85 -1.35
N LEU A 230 2.64 -2.46 -2.44
CA LEU A 230 2.07 -1.63 -3.50
C LEU A 230 1.35 -2.45 -4.59
N ALA A 231 1.73 -3.71 -4.78
CA ALA A 231 1.02 -4.69 -5.61
C ALA A 231 -0.17 -5.37 -4.87
N SER A 232 -0.59 -4.82 -3.72
CA SER A 232 -1.74 -5.30 -2.95
C SER A 232 -3.03 -4.56 -3.32
N PRO A 233 -4.18 -5.25 -3.50
CA PRO A 233 -5.48 -4.57 -3.69
C PRO A 233 -5.98 -3.89 -2.41
N TYR A 234 -5.40 -4.21 -1.25
CA TYR A 234 -5.84 -3.74 0.07
C TYR A 234 -5.24 -2.39 0.45
N THR A 235 -4.19 -1.95 -0.26
CA THR A 235 -3.52 -0.68 -0.08
C THR A 235 -3.92 0.30 -1.18
N ILE A 236 -3.77 1.59 -0.90
CA ILE A 236 -3.97 2.69 -1.83
C ILE A 236 -2.59 3.28 -2.11
N SER A 237 -1.99 2.86 -3.23
CA SER A 237 -0.70 3.38 -3.69
C SER A 237 -0.85 4.82 -4.19
N ILE A 238 -0.11 5.73 -3.56
CA ILE A 238 -0.08 7.17 -3.82
C ILE A 238 1.33 7.59 -4.25
N GLY A 239 1.44 8.07 -5.49
CA GLY A 239 2.67 8.67 -6.02
C GLY A 239 2.74 10.18 -5.79
N SER A 240 3.71 10.83 -6.46
CA SER A 240 3.96 12.27 -6.33
C SER A 240 3.83 13.02 -7.65
N ALA A 241 3.31 14.25 -7.57
CA ALA A 241 3.54 15.31 -8.55
C ALA A 241 4.37 16.44 -7.92
N SER A 242 5.22 17.10 -8.71
CA SER A 242 5.87 18.33 -8.27
C SER A 242 4.88 19.50 -8.20
N GLN A 243 5.30 20.62 -7.60
CA GLN A 243 4.56 21.90 -7.64
C GLN A 243 4.14 22.33 -9.06
N LYS A 244 4.86 21.91 -10.11
CA LYS A 244 4.55 22.21 -11.51
C LYS A 244 3.67 21.16 -12.20
N GLY A 245 3.26 20.12 -11.48
CA GLY A 245 2.58 18.96 -12.06
C GLY A 245 3.50 18.01 -12.84
N GLU A 246 4.82 18.11 -12.65
CA GLU A 246 5.80 17.24 -13.33
C GLU A 246 6.04 15.96 -12.50
N PHE A 247 6.42 14.86 -13.16
CA PHE A 247 6.79 13.62 -12.47
C PHE A 247 8.15 13.77 -11.76
N PRO A 248 8.25 13.60 -10.43
CA PRO A 248 9.51 13.79 -9.72
C PRO A 248 10.56 12.72 -10.03
N TRP A 249 11.84 13.08 -9.91
CA TRP A 249 12.98 12.21 -10.23
C TRP A 249 13.07 10.93 -9.38
N TYR A 250 12.44 10.90 -8.22
CA TYR A 250 12.40 9.76 -7.31
C TYR A 250 11.17 8.87 -7.54
N GLY A 251 10.12 9.35 -8.22
CA GLY A 251 8.88 8.60 -8.35
C GLY A 251 9.07 7.31 -9.13
N GLU A 252 8.44 6.23 -8.66
CA GLU A 252 8.35 4.98 -9.39
C GLU A 252 7.04 4.91 -10.19
N ALA A 253 7.10 4.30 -11.37
CA ALA A 253 5.95 4.15 -12.25
C ALA A 253 5.52 2.68 -12.27
N CYS A 254 4.25 2.40 -11.96
CA CYS A 254 3.69 1.05 -11.99
C CYS A 254 2.17 1.08 -12.19
N ALA A 255 1.63 -0.05 -12.66
CA ALA A 255 0.21 -0.19 -12.95
C ALA A 255 -0.71 -0.23 -11.71
N SER A 256 -0.16 -0.31 -10.49
CA SER A 256 -0.89 -0.36 -9.23
C SER A 256 -1.09 1.01 -8.53
N THR A 257 -0.38 2.06 -8.95
CA THR A 257 -0.57 3.43 -8.43
C THR A 257 -1.97 3.94 -8.76
N LEU A 258 -2.74 4.33 -7.73
CA LEU A 258 -4.14 4.75 -7.89
C LEU A 258 -4.25 6.24 -8.20
N ALA A 259 -3.48 7.08 -7.53
CA ALA A 259 -3.49 8.54 -7.71
C ALA A 259 -2.17 9.15 -7.21
N VAL A 260 -2.07 10.48 -7.28
CA VAL A 260 -0.97 11.25 -6.68
C VAL A 260 -1.47 12.42 -5.86
N THR A 261 -0.61 12.90 -4.96
CA THR A 261 -0.70 14.24 -4.37
C THR A 261 0.59 15.01 -4.66
N TYR A 262 0.65 16.26 -4.22
CA TYR A 262 1.88 17.05 -4.33
C TYR A 262 2.97 16.57 -3.38
N SER A 263 4.22 16.70 -3.82
CA SER A 263 5.43 16.61 -3.00
C SER A 263 6.53 17.47 -3.64
N SER A 264 7.73 17.38 -3.09
CA SER A 264 8.99 17.85 -3.67
C SER A 264 9.18 17.46 -5.15
N GLY A 265 9.91 18.27 -5.91
CA GLY A 265 10.15 18.05 -7.35
C GLY A 265 11.60 18.26 -7.78
N ALA A 266 11.78 19.07 -8.82
CA ALA A 266 13.09 19.54 -9.27
C ALA A 266 13.73 20.50 -8.24
N TYR A 267 15.03 20.77 -8.39
CA TYR A 267 15.83 21.56 -7.43
C TYR A 267 15.25 22.95 -7.06
N LYS A 268 14.43 23.55 -7.93
CA LYS A 268 13.80 24.87 -7.71
C LYS A 268 12.33 24.80 -7.28
N ASP A 269 11.76 23.60 -7.17
CA ASP A 269 10.35 23.43 -6.76
C ASP A 269 10.24 23.54 -5.24
N GLN A 270 9.09 23.98 -4.76
CA GLN A 270 8.80 23.91 -3.33
C GLN A 270 8.72 22.46 -2.85
N MET A 271 8.99 22.27 -1.56
CA MET A 271 8.91 21.00 -0.83
C MET A 271 7.80 21.12 0.21
N ILE A 272 7.45 20.03 0.91
CA ILE A 272 6.33 20.08 1.86
C ILE A 272 6.74 20.77 3.17
N ALA A 273 5.82 21.61 3.66
CA ALA A 273 5.90 22.31 4.94
C ALA A 273 5.09 21.56 6.01
N THR A 274 5.73 21.20 7.12
CA THR A 274 5.14 20.38 8.18
C THR A 274 5.89 20.53 9.51
N THR A 275 5.41 19.89 10.58
CA THR A 275 6.09 19.76 11.88
C THR A 275 7.37 18.93 11.77
N ASP A 276 8.33 19.17 12.65
CA ASP A 276 9.58 18.41 12.72
C ASP A 276 9.91 17.99 14.17
N LEU A 277 11.01 17.25 14.37
CA LEU A 277 11.49 16.95 15.73
C LEU A 277 11.85 18.21 16.51
N ASN A 278 12.13 18.03 17.80
CA ASN A 278 12.55 19.09 18.72
C ASN A 278 11.55 20.26 18.80
N ASN A 279 10.28 20.01 18.49
CA ASN A 279 9.19 20.99 18.48
C ASN A 279 9.30 22.03 17.34
N GLU A 280 10.11 21.76 16.32
CA GLU A 280 10.39 22.66 15.18
C GLU A 280 9.40 22.48 14.01
N CYS A 281 9.64 23.23 12.93
CA CYS A 281 8.90 23.17 11.67
C CYS A 281 9.91 23.02 10.53
N THR A 282 9.55 22.26 9.49
CA THR A 282 10.38 22.10 8.29
C THR A 282 9.61 22.49 7.03
N THR A 283 10.32 22.99 6.02
CA THR A 283 9.82 23.22 4.66
C THR A 283 10.61 22.39 3.65
N LYS A 284 11.16 21.26 4.10
CA LYS A 284 12.09 20.40 3.36
C LYS A 284 11.71 18.92 3.44
N HIS A 285 10.44 18.60 3.66
CA HIS A 285 9.98 17.21 3.54
C HIS A 285 9.75 16.83 2.07
N THR A 286 10.13 15.61 1.70
CA THR A 286 10.35 15.18 0.31
C THR A 286 10.00 13.71 0.08
N GLY A 287 10.01 13.29 -1.18
CA GLY A 287 9.72 11.91 -1.58
C GLY A 287 8.22 11.59 -1.70
N THR A 288 7.88 10.39 -2.16
CA THR A 288 6.50 9.86 -2.12
C THR A 288 6.01 9.69 -0.68
N SER A 289 6.95 9.57 0.27
CA SER A 289 6.71 9.60 1.71
C SER A 289 5.87 10.79 2.20
N ALA A 290 6.00 11.96 1.56
CA ALA A 290 5.24 13.17 1.85
C ALA A 290 3.86 13.22 1.14
N SER A 291 3.67 12.37 0.12
CA SER A 291 2.40 12.31 -0.63
C SER A 291 1.34 11.47 0.08
N ALA A 292 1.72 10.29 0.60
CA ALA A 292 0.78 9.41 1.30
C ALA A 292 0.05 10.08 2.49
N PRO A 293 0.68 10.89 3.35
CA PRO A 293 0.00 11.59 4.45
C PRO A 293 -0.96 12.69 4.00
N LEU A 294 -0.66 13.38 2.89
CA LEU A 294 -1.59 14.35 2.30
C LEU A 294 -2.83 13.64 1.76
N ALA A 295 -2.67 12.52 1.05
CA ALA A 295 -3.77 11.67 0.64
C ALA A 295 -4.58 11.14 1.83
N ALA A 296 -3.89 10.77 2.92
CA ALA A 296 -4.50 10.35 4.17
C ALA A 296 -5.42 11.44 4.74
N GLY A 297 -4.92 12.67 4.89
CA GLY A 297 -5.73 13.81 5.31
C GLY A 297 -6.94 14.07 4.42
N ILE A 298 -6.78 14.03 3.08
CA ILE A 298 -7.90 14.18 2.14
C ILE A 298 -8.99 13.11 2.38
N ILE A 299 -8.57 11.86 2.63
CA ILE A 299 -9.49 10.74 2.85
C ILE A 299 -10.21 10.86 4.21
N ALA A 300 -9.60 11.43 5.27
CA ALA A 300 -10.35 11.72 6.49
C ALA A 300 -11.46 12.75 6.27
N LEU A 301 -11.22 13.83 5.52
CA LEU A 301 -12.28 14.80 5.21
C LEU A 301 -13.47 14.13 4.47
N ALA A 302 -13.19 13.12 3.64
CA ALA A 302 -14.23 12.36 2.94
C ALA A 302 -14.98 11.37 3.85
N LEU A 303 -14.26 10.72 4.76
CA LEU A 303 -14.82 9.80 5.75
C LEU A 303 -15.56 10.53 6.89
N GLU A 304 -15.20 11.79 7.19
CA GLU A 304 -15.99 12.72 8.01
C GLU A 304 -17.32 13.05 7.32
N ALA A 305 -17.26 13.44 6.04
CA ALA A 305 -18.45 13.74 5.23
C ALA A 305 -19.37 12.52 5.02
N ASN A 306 -18.81 11.31 4.92
CA ASN A 306 -19.59 10.08 4.87
C ASN A 306 -18.88 8.91 5.58
N ILE A 307 -19.19 8.76 6.87
CA ILE A 307 -18.63 7.70 7.73
C ILE A 307 -19.01 6.27 7.28
N ASN A 308 -19.94 6.11 6.32
CA ASN A 308 -20.38 4.80 5.82
C ASN A 308 -19.61 4.29 4.60
N LEU A 309 -18.71 5.10 4.03
CA LEU A 309 -17.80 4.65 2.99
C LEU A 309 -16.94 3.47 3.46
N THR A 310 -16.93 2.41 2.67
CA THR A 310 -16.03 1.26 2.82
C THR A 310 -14.65 1.57 2.24
N TRP A 311 -13.64 0.74 2.57
CA TRP A 311 -12.31 0.84 1.98
C TRP A 311 -12.31 0.84 0.43
N ARG A 312 -13.26 0.13 -0.19
CA ARG A 312 -13.47 0.13 -1.65
C ARG A 312 -14.17 1.38 -2.15
N ASP A 313 -15.14 1.91 -1.42
CA ASP A 313 -15.81 3.17 -1.80
C ASP A 313 -14.80 4.31 -1.85
N VAL A 314 -13.86 4.36 -0.91
CA VAL A 314 -12.75 5.34 -0.92
C VAL A 314 -11.91 5.20 -2.19
N GLN A 315 -11.54 3.99 -2.60
CA GLN A 315 -10.79 3.79 -3.84
C GLN A 315 -11.61 4.20 -5.08
N HIS A 316 -12.89 3.85 -5.17
CA HIS A 316 -13.77 4.30 -6.27
C HIS A 316 -13.87 5.83 -6.31
N LEU A 317 -14.05 6.49 -5.17
CA LEU A 317 -14.08 7.95 -5.10
C LEU A 317 -12.79 8.57 -5.65
N ILE A 318 -11.61 8.05 -5.26
CA ILE A 318 -10.32 8.50 -5.80
C ILE A 318 -10.28 8.36 -7.34
N VAL A 319 -10.67 7.21 -7.89
CA VAL A 319 -10.71 7.01 -9.36
C VAL A 319 -11.66 7.99 -10.05
N TRP A 320 -12.80 8.29 -9.43
CA TRP A 320 -13.83 9.15 -10.02
C TRP A 320 -13.54 10.65 -9.90
N THR A 321 -12.73 11.07 -8.92
CA THR A 321 -12.52 12.51 -8.61
C THR A 321 -11.07 12.97 -8.71
N SER A 322 -10.12 12.11 -9.09
CA SER A 322 -8.76 12.53 -9.43
C SER A 322 -8.72 13.34 -10.74
N GLU A 323 -7.83 14.34 -10.79
CA GLU A 323 -7.76 15.31 -11.87
C GLU A 323 -6.55 15.11 -12.78
N LEU A 324 -6.83 15.00 -14.09
CA LEU A 324 -5.85 15.06 -15.16
C LEU A 324 -5.30 16.48 -15.38
N ALA A 325 -6.13 17.52 -15.22
CA ALA A 325 -5.82 18.87 -15.72
C ALA A 325 -4.49 19.46 -15.18
N PRO A 326 -4.12 19.32 -13.89
CA PRO A 326 -2.83 19.80 -13.38
C PRO A 326 -1.61 19.04 -13.93
N LEU A 327 -1.82 17.86 -14.54
CA LEU A 327 -0.79 16.90 -14.95
C LEU A 327 -0.80 16.62 -16.47
N VAL A 328 -1.65 17.32 -17.23
CA VAL A 328 -1.95 17.02 -18.64
C VAL A 328 -0.75 17.11 -19.58
N ASN A 329 0.26 17.91 -19.23
CA ASN A 329 1.49 18.10 -20.03
C ASN A 329 2.47 16.92 -19.95
N ASN A 330 2.21 15.91 -19.11
CA ASN A 330 3.06 14.72 -19.03
C ASN A 330 2.73 13.72 -20.14
N VAL A 331 3.73 13.01 -20.63
CA VAL A 331 3.54 11.93 -21.61
C VAL A 331 2.96 10.67 -20.97
N GLY A 332 2.30 9.82 -21.76
CA GLY A 332 1.83 8.50 -21.35
C GLY A 332 0.38 8.42 -20.87
N TRP A 333 -0.37 9.52 -20.89
CA TRP A 333 -1.81 9.50 -20.62
C TRP A 333 -2.57 8.64 -21.63
N GLN A 334 -3.41 7.74 -21.12
CA GLN A 334 -4.32 6.89 -21.87
C GLN A 334 -5.73 7.04 -21.29
N GLN A 335 -6.77 6.82 -22.10
CA GLN A 335 -8.15 6.73 -21.61
C GLN A 335 -8.62 5.29 -21.76
N ASN A 336 -9.10 4.69 -20.67
CA ASN A 336 -9.66 3.34 -20.70
C ASN A 336 -11.10 3.36 -21.25
N SER A 337 -11.65 2.19 -21.59
CA SER A 337 -12.98 2.07 -22.21
C SER A 337 -14.16 2.42 -21.27
N ALA A 338 -13.91 2.57 -19.96
CA ALA A 338 -14.86 3.11 -19.01
C ALA A 338 -14.85 4.66 -18.95
N GLY A 339 -13.93 5.29 -19.66
CA GLY A 339 -13.79 6.75 -19.78
C GLY A 339 -12.79 7.38 -18.82
N PHE A 340 -12.12 6.59 -17.97
CA PHE A 340 -11.14 7.13 -17.02
C PHE A 340 -9.78 7.34 -17.69
N TRP A 341 -9.19 8.51 -17.44
CA TRP A 341 -7.81 8.82 -17.84
C TRP A 341 -6.82 8.27 -16.82
N PHE A 342 -5.76 7.61 -17.28
CA PHE A 342 -4.74 7.03 -16.43
C PHE A 342 -3.32 7.19 -17.00
N ASN A 343 -2.31 7.10 -16.14
CA ASN A 343 -0.89 7.14 -16.48
C ASN A 343 -0.09 6.27 -15.49
N ASP A 344 0.91 5.53 -15.96
CA ASP A 344 1.73 4.65 -15.09
C ASP A 344 2.54 5.42 -14.02
N ARG A 345 2.70 6.73 -14.19
CA ARG A 345 3.34 7.66 -13.24
C ARG A 345 2.40 8.33 -12.26
N PHE A 346 1.11 8.46 -12.61
CA PHE A 346 0.17 9.32 -11.88
C PHE A 346 -1.13 8.63 -11.45
N GLY A 347 -1.30 7.34 -11.76
CA GLY A 347 -2.58 6.66 -11.59
C GLY A 347 -3.67 7.38 -12.38
N PHE A 348 -4.81 7.62 -11.75
CA PHE A 348 -5.93 8.40 -12.30
C PHE A 348 -5.78 9.92 -12.20
N GLY A 349 -4.66 10.42 -11.63
CA GLY A 349 -4.34 11.85 -11.57
C GLY A 349 -4.20 12.39 -10.14
N LEU A 350 -4.24 13.73 -10.03
CA LEU A 350 -4.07 14.44 -8.76
C LEU A 350 -5.34 14.37 -7.92
N MET A 351 -5.26 13.98 -6.64
CA MET A 351 -6.43 13.93 -5.76
C MET A 351 -7.05 15.32 -5.53
N ASN A 352 -8.29 15.54 -5.98
CA ASN A 352 -9.07 16.73 -5.65
C ASN A 352 -9.92 16.48 -4.39
N ALA A 353 -9.54 17.09 -3.27
CA ALA A 353 -10.27 16.98 -2.01
C ALA A 353 -11.73 17.47 -2.09
N HIS A 354 -11.98 18.60 -2.76
CA HIS A 354 -13.34 19.14 -2.89
C HIS A 354 -14.24 18.22 -3.72
N GLY A 355 -13.74 17.70 -4.84
CA GLY A 355 -14.44 16.73 -5.68
C GLY A 355 -14.76 15.45 -4.89
N LEU A 356 -13.75 14.91 -4.20
CA LEU A 356 -13.84 13.67 -3.43
C LEU A 356 -14.87 13.78 -2.29
N ILE A 357 -14.85 14.88 -1.52
CA ILE A 357 -15.83 15.17 -0.46
C ILE A 357 -17.24 15.39 -1.04
N THR A 358 -17.36 16.11 -2.17
CA THR A 358 -18.66 16.37 -2.81
C THR A 358 -19.30 15.09 -3.32
N ALA A 359 -18.51 14.17 -3.89
CA ALA A 359 -18.96 12.84 -4.29
C ALA A 359 -19.28 11.95 -3.08
N ALA A 360 -18.44 11.95 -2.04
CA ALA A 360 -18.65 11.20 -0.79
C ALA A 360 -20.02 11.45 -0.15
N ASN A 361 -20.45 12.72 -0.07
CA ASN A 361 -21.74 13.13 0.48
C ASN A 361 -22.97 12.51 -0.23
N LYS A 362 -22.83 12.11 -1.50
CA LYS A 362 -23.89 11.51 -2.32
C LYS A 362 -23.60 10.05 -2.69
N TRP A 363 -22.53 9.48 -2.16
CA TRP A 363 -22.03 8.18 -2.57
C TRP A 363 -22.96 7.04 -2.11
N VAL A 364 -23.22 6.11 -3.01
CA VAL A 364 -23.94 4.87 -2.72
C VAL A 364 -22.92 3.74 -2.68
N THR A 365 -22.77 3.11 -1.51
CA THR A 365 -21.81 2.02 -1.28
C THR A 365 -21.85 0.97 -2.38
N VAL A 366 -20.69 0.65 -2.93
CA VAL A 366 -20.56 -0.37 -3.99
C VAL A 366 -20.94 -1.75 -3.46
N PRO A 367 -21.57 -2.62 -4.27
CA PRO A 367 -21.91 -3.97 -3.81
C PRO A 367 -20.67 -4.81 -3.43
N GLU A 368 -20.91 -5.94 -2.77
CA GLU A 368 -19.89 -6.86 -2.26
C GLU A 368 -18.81 -7.21 -3.31
N ARG A 369 -17.54 -7.25 -2.87
CA ARG A 369 -16.39 -7.55 -3.72
C ARG A 369 -16.42 -9.01 -4.18
N LYS A 370 -16.85 -9.23 -5.42
CA LYS A 370 -16.68 -10.52 -6.11
C LYS A 370 -15.25 -10.70 -6.60
N SER A 371 -14.85 -11.96 -6.82
CA SER A 371 -13.59 -12.32 -7.46
C SER A 371 -13.78 -13.56 -8.33
N CYS A 372 -13.56 -13.38 -9.64
CA CYS A 372 -13.47 -14.41 -10.66
C CYS A 372 -11.99 -14.79 -10.86
N LYS A 373 -11.70 -16.09 -10.85
CA LYS A 373 -10.35 -16.65 -11.01
C LYS A 373 -10.25 -17.33 -12.38
N VAL A 374 -9.40 -16.83 -13.27
CA VAL A 374 -9.16 -17.45 -14.59
C VAL A 374 -7.84 -18.23 -14.56
N HIS A 375 -7.94 -19.55 -14.71
CA HIS A 375 -6.78 -20.44 -14.79
C HIS A 375 -6.39 -20.71 -16.25
N VAL A 376 -5.19 -20.27 -16.64
CA VAL A 376 -4.66 -20.49 -17.99
C VAL A 376 -3.91 -21.82 -18.04
N ILE A 377 -4.64 -22.92 -18.12
CA ILE A 377 -4.06 -24.26 -18.29
C ILE A 377 -3.82 -24.49 -19.79
N GLN A 378 -2.71 -23.96 -20.32
CA GLN A 378 -2.23 -24.37 -21.65
C GLN A 378 -1.74 -25.83 -21.57
N ARG A 379 -2.36 -26.73 -22.33
CA ARG A 379 -2.11 -28.19 -22.29
C ARG A 379 -0.70 -28.63 -22.76
N ASN A 380 0.15 -27.70 -23.19
CA ASN A 380 1.54 -27.94 -23.62
C ASN A 380 2.46 -26.86 -23.01
N MET A 381 2.78 -26.96 -21.72
CA MET A 381 3.53 -25.92 -20.99
C MET A 381 5.05 -25.90 -21.26
N ASN A 382 5.62 -26.93 -21.88
CA ASN A 382 7.06 -27.15 -21.95
C ASN A 382 7.82 -26.24 -22.95
N ASN A 383 7.21 -25.22 -23.58
CA ASN A 383 7.81 -24.60 -24.78
C ASN A 383 7.48 -23.12 -25.10
N THR A 384 6.88 -22.32 -24.21
CA THR A 384 6.74 -20.85 -24.44
C THR A 384 7.99 -20.09 -23.99
N ALA A 385 9.08 -20.19 -24.75
CA ALA A 385 10.30 -19.44 -24.47
C ALA A 385 10.17 -17.95 -24.86
N VAL A 386 10.52 -17.06 -23.93
CA VAL A 386 10.82 -15.65 -24.25
C VAL A 386 12.23 -15.61 -24.84
N ALA A 387 12.38 -15.01 -26.02
CA ALA A 387 13.68 -14.79 -26.64
C ALA A 387 13.93 -13.29 -26.82
N SER A 388 15.19 -12.86 -26.67
CA SER A 388 15.61 -11.47 -26.90
C SER A 388 15.09 -10.94 -28.24
N GLY A 389 14.36 -9.82 -28.21
CA GLY A 389 13.72 -9.21 -29.38
C GLY A 389 12.40 -9.86 -29.87
N TYR A 390 11.96 -10.97 -29.30
CA TYR A 390 10.71 -11.66 -29.69
C TYR A 390 9.73 -11.75 -28.52
N PRO A 391 8.75 -10.82 -28.41
CA PRO A 391 7.80 -10.81 -27.30
C PRO A 391 6.88 -12.03 -27.33
N THR A 392 6.80 -12.73 -26.20
CA THR A 392 5.86 -13.84 -26.01
C THR A 392 4.48 -13.28 -25.68
N LYS A 393 3.49 -13.54 -26.54
CA LYS A 393 2.09 -13.17 -26.31
C LYS A 393 1.28 -14.36 -25.79
N LEU A 394 0.53 -14.12 -24.72
CA LEU A 394 -0.24 -15.12 -23.99
C LEU A 394 -1.71 -14.70 -23.96
N VAL A 395 -2.51 -15.40 -24.77
CA VAL A 395 -3.94 -15.12 -24.99
C VAL A 395 -4.77 -15.79 -23.89
N ILE A 396 -5.62 -15.01 -23.23
CA ILE A 396 -6.41 -15.41 -22.05
C ILE A 396 -7.89 -15.05 -22.30
N PRO A 397 -8.68 -15.96 -22.91
CA PRO A 397 -10.11 -15.77 -23.06
C PRO A 397 -10.82 -15.96 -21.71
N THR A 398 -11.79 -15.10 -21.39
CA THR A 398 -12.60 -15.18 -20.17
C THR A 398 -14.01 -14.62 -20.38
N THR A 399 -14.97 -15.17 -19.65
CA THR A 399 -16.36 -14.69 -19.59
C THR A 399 -16.64 -13.82 -18.36
N GLY A 400 -15.61 -13.39 -17.62
CA GLY A 400 -15.79 -12.72 -16.32
C GLY A 400 -16.49 -13.61 -15.28
N CYS A 401 -16.43 -14.94 -15.42
CA CYS A 401 -17.18 -15.92 -14.65
C CYS A 401 -18.73 -15.74 -14.71
N ARG A 402 -19.25 -15.26 -15.85
CA ARG A 402 -20.68 -15.08 -16.12
C ARG A 402 -21.54 -16.29 -15.73
N GLY A 403 -22.65 -16.03 -15.04
CA GLY A 403 -23.60 -17.03 -14.56
C GLY A 403 -23.25 -17.67 -13.21
N SER A 404 -22.12 -17.29 -12.60
CA SER A 404 -21.69 -17.83 -11.30
C SER A 404 -21.81 -16.82 -10.16
N ASN A 405 -21.70 -17.29 -8.91
CA ASN A 405 -21.57 -16.40 -7.75
C ASN A 405 -20.34 -15.48 -7.85
N HIS A 406 -19.32 -15.86 -8.62
CA HIS A 406 -18.09 -15.12 -8.86
C HIS A 406 -18.15 -14.16 -10.07
N GLU A 407 -19.31 -14.02 -10.73
CA GLU A 407 -19.48 -13.15 -11.91
C GLU A 407 -19.07 -11.68 -11.62
N VAL A 408 -18.14 -11.18 -12.43
CA VAL A 408 -17.71 -9.78 -12.49
C VAL A 408 -18.19 -9.16 -13.81
N ARG A 409 -18.69 -7.92 -13.74
CA ARG A 409 -19.16 -7.15 -14.92
C ARG A 409 -18.37 -5.89 -15.22
N TYR A 410 -17.75 -5.31 -14.19
CA TYR A 410 -16.95 -4.09 -14.20
C TYR A 410 -15.76 -4.33 -13.26
N LEU A 411 -14.60 -3.71 -13.46
CA LEU A 411 -13.33 -3.94 -12.74
C LEU A 411 -12.97 -2.89 -11.66
N GLU A 412 -12.18 -3.27 -10.63
CA GLU A 412 -11.38 -2.39 -9.73
C GLU A 412 -9.94 -2.83 -9.98
N HIS A 413 -9.55 -3.93 -9.34
CA HIS A 413 -8.22 -4.55 -9.44
C HIS A 413 -8.20 -5.72 -10.41
N VAL A 414 -7.09 -5.83 -11.14
CA VAL A 414 -6.69 -7.01 -11.90
C VAL A 414 -5.33 -7.49 -11.39
N GLU A 415 -5.28 -8.69 -10.82
CA GLU A 415 -4.02 -9.29 -10.37
C GLU A 415 -3.57 -10.38 -11.35
N VAL A 416 -2.31 -10.31 -11.79
CA VAL A 416 -1.65 -11.32 -12.63
C VAL A 416 -0.61 -12.05 -11.78
N ARG A 417 -1.03 -13.19 -11.24
CA ARG A 417 -0.14 -14.09 -10.50
C ARG A 417 0.57 -15.05 -11.44
N THR A 418 1.90 -15.10 -11.37
CA THR A 418 2.76 -15.81 -12.33
C THR A 418 4.05 -16.33 -11.69
N SER A 419 4.62 -17.40 -12.28
CA SER A 419 6.03 -17.76 -12.08
C SER A 419 6.78 -17.60 -13.41
N ILE A 420 7.96 -16.99 -13.39
CA ILE A 420 8.81 -16.73 -14.55
C ILE A 420 10.25 -17.01 -14.15
N ASN A 421 10.86 -18.07 -14.68
CA ASN A 421 12.30 -18.28 -14.54
C ASN A 421 13.03 -17.51 -15.66
N TYR A 422 13.98 -16.65 -15.33
CA TYR A 422 14.74 -15.86 -16.29
C TYR A 422 16.12 -15.46 -15.75
N THR A 423 17.15 -15.50 -16.61
CA THR A 423 18.55 -15.33 -16.22
C THR A 423 18.95 -13.88 -15.86
N ILE A 424 18.18 -12.89 -16.29
CA ILE A 424 18.38 -11.47 -15.97
C ILE A 424 16.99 -10.84 -15.79
N ARG A 425 16.44 -10.91 -14.58
CA ARG A 425 15.06 -10.49 -14.28
C ARG A 425 14.75 -9.06 -14.73
N GLY A 426 15.70 -8.13 -14.56
CA GLY A 426 15.56 -6.73 -14.97
C GLY A 426 15.50 -6.46 -16.47
N ALA A 427 15.82 -7.45 -17.31
CA ALA A 427 15.67 -7.35 -18.76
C ALA A 427 14.20 -7.46 -19.21
N LEU A 428 13.35 -8.03 -18.35
CA LEU A 428 11.94 -8.29 -18.66
C LEU A 428 11.09 -7.01 -18.65
N GLU A 429 10.22 -6.92 -19.65
CA GLU A 429 9.06 -6.03 -19.66
C GLU A 429 7.79 -6.90 -19.68
N ILE A 430 6.76 -6.49 -18.93
CA ILE A 430 5.48 -7.20 -18.87
C ILE A 430 4.34 -6.21 -19.10
N LEU A 431 3.56 -6.42 -20.16
CA LEU A 431 2.36 -5.65 -20.51
C LEU A 431 1.12 -6.53 -20.42
N LEU A 432 -0.01 -5.94 -20.02
CA LEU A 432 -1.32 -6.58 -20.02
C LEU A 432 -2.30 -5.73 -20.83
N GLU A 433 -2.84 -6.31 -21.91
CA GLU A 433 -3.87 -5.71 -22.77
C GLU A 433 -5.24 -6.27 -22.36
N SER A 434 -6.20 -5.38 -22.11
CA SER A 434 -7.60 -5.74 -21.81
C SER A 434 -8.41 -6.06 -23.06
N PRO A 435 -9.57 -6.74 -22.95
CA PRO A 435 -10.46 -7.02 -24.08
C PRO A 435 -10.95 -5.76 -24.81
N SER A 436 -10.94 -4.62 -24.11
CA SER A 436 -11.35 -3.32 -24.64
C SER A 436 -10.19 -2.51 -25.25
N GLY A 437 -8.96 -3.05 -25.24
CA GLY A 437 -7.77 -2.43 -25.83
C GLY A 437 -6.94 -1.57 -24.87
N THR A 438 -7.22 -1.58 -23.57
CA THR A 438 -6.46 -0.82 -22.57
C THR A 438 -5.16 -1.56 -22.22
N THR A 439 -4.00 -0.90 -22.35
CA THR A 439 -2.68 -1.51 -22.10
C THR A 439 -2.06 -1.00 -20.80
N ALA A 440 -1.92 -1.90 -19.82
CA ALA A 440 -1.25 -1.65 -18.55
C ALA A 440 0.19 -2.21 -18.55
N LYS A 441 1.17 -1.39 -18.17
CA LYS A 441 2.56 -1.83 -17.98
C LYS A 441 2.74 -2.38 -16.56
N LEU A 442 2.71 -3.71 -16.43
CA LEU A 442 2.85 -4.39 -15.14
C LEU A 442 4.29 -4.31 -14.61
N LEU A 443 5.28 -4.46 -15.50
CA LEU A 443 6.69 -4.35 -15.18
C LEU A 443 7.43 -3.60 -16.29
N SER A 444 8.18 -2.56 -15.93
CA SER A 444 9.19 -1.93 -16.79
C SER A 444 10.56 -2.60 -16.61
N PRO A 445 11.45 -2.54 -17.61
CA PRO A 445 12.83 -2.96 -17.44
C PRO A 445 13.50 -2.24 -16.27
N ARG A 446 14.24 -3.00 -15.45
CA ARG A 446 14.96 -2.50 -14.27
C ARG A 446 16.44 -2.80 -14.42
N HIS A 447 17.21 -1.81 -14.90
CA HIS A 447 18.58 -2.06 -15.38
C HIS A 447 19.57 -2.56 -14.31
N LEU A 448 19.28 -2.31 -13.02
CA LEU A 448 20.08 -2.79 -11.89
C LEU A 448 19.74 -4.22 -11.45
N ASP A 449 18.60 -4.77 -11.89
CA ASP A 449 18.14 -6.12 -11.52
C ASP A 449 18.79 -7.21 -12.38
N GLN A 450 19.98 -7.63 -11.96
CA GLN A 450 20.74 -8.73 -12.55
C GLN A 450 20.41 -10.09 -11.92
N SER A 451 19.26 -10.24 -11.26
CA SER A 451 18.87 -11.49 -10.58
C SER A 451 18.51 -12.60 -11.59
N ASP A 452 18.96 -13.83 -11.31
CA ASP A 452 18.61 -15.06 -12.03
C ASP A 452 17.43 -15.82 -11.41
N GLN A 453 16.91 -15.35 -10.27
CA GLN A 453 15.80 -15.99 -9.55
C GLN A 453 14.45 -15.81 -10.26
N GLY A 454 14.37 -14.83 -11.16
CA GLY A 454 13.13 -14.46 -11.83
C GLY A 454 12.01 -14.09 -10.83
N PHE A 455 10.78 -14.46 -11.16
CA PHE A 455 9.62 -14.27 -10.31
C PHE A 455 9.08 -15.64 -9.90
N GLU A 456 9.08 -15.95 -8.60
CA GLU A 456 8.42 -17.15 -8.09
C GLU A 456 7.05 -16.78 -7.51
N ASN A 457 5.98 -17.24 -8.16
CA ASN A 457 4.61 -17.09 -7.67
C ASN A 457 4.19 -15.61 -7.37
N TRP A 458 4.90 -14.66 -7.98
CA TRP A 458 4.72 -13.22 -7.80
C TRP A 458 3.37 -12.77 -8.35
N THR A 459 2.82 -11.71 -7.75
CA THR A 459 1.54 -11.14 -8.17
C THR A 459 1.75 -9.69 -8.56
N PHE A 460 1.69 -9.41 -9.87
CA PHE A 460 1.60 -8.05 -10.38
C PHE A 460 0.15 -7.56 -10.29
N MET A 461 -0.07 -6.29 -9.99
CA MET A 461 -1.41 -5.70 -9.87
C MET A 461 -1.59 -4.55 -10.85
N SER A 462 -2.82 -4.37 -11.33
CA SER A 462 -3.23 -3.19 -12.10
C SER A 462 -4.58 -2.65 -11.67
N VAL A 463 -4.67 -1.32 -11.59
CA VAL A 463 -5.92 -0.56 -11.46
C VAL A 463 -6.34 0.11 -12.77
N MET A 464 -5.51 0.11 -13.81
CA MET A 464 -5.71 0.94 -15.02
C MET A 464 -6.95 0.56 -15.86
N THR A 465 -7.49 -0.64 -15.65
CA THR A 465 -8.71 -1.15 -16.29
C THR A 465 -9.97 -0.94 -15.43
N TRP A 466 -9.92 -0.09 -14.41
CA TRP A 466 -11.05 0.23 -13.53
C TRP A 466 -12.30 0.61 -14.33
N GLY A 467 -13.43 0.02 -13.97
CA GLY A 467 -14.72 0.20 -14.63
C GLY A 467 -14.91 -0.57 -15.95
N GLU A 468 -13.87 -1.15 -16.56
CA GLU A 468 -14.01 -1.89 -17.82
C GLU A 468 -14.73 -3.23 -17.64
N SER A 469 -15.29 -3.77 -18.73
CA SER A 469 -15.82 -5.13 -18.72
C SER A 469 -14.67 -6.15 -18.81
N PRO A 470 -14.66 -7.20 -17.98
CA PRO A 470 -13.63 -8.22 -18.05
C PRO A 470 -13.86 -9.28 -19.14
N GLU A 471 -15.06 -9.35 -19.73
CA GLU A 471 -15.41 -10.37 -20.72
C GLU A 471 -14.72 -10.13 -22.07
N GLY A 472 -14.12 -11.19 -22.62
CA GLY A 472 -13.45 -11.18 -23.91
C GLY A 472 -12.06 -11.81 -23.82
N VAL A 473 -11.09 -11.23 -24.53
CA VAL A 473 -9.73 -11.79 -24.65
C VAL A 473 -8.71 -10.81 -24.07
N TRP A 474 -8.02 -11.23 -23.01
CA TRP A 474 -6.86 -10.53 -22.47
C TRP A 474 -5.58 -11.02 -23.15
N THR A 475 -4.59 -10.16 -23.30
CA THR A 475 -3.25 -10.55 -23.78
C THR A 475 -2.19 -10.13 -22.78
N LEU A 476 -1.48 -11.11 -22.20
CA LEU A 476 -0.27 -10.87 -21.43
C LEU A 476 0.93 -10.94 -22.38
N ILE A 477 1.74 -9.89 -22.45
CA ILE A 477 2.93 -9.79 -23.30
C ILE A 477 4.16 -9.75 -22.41
N ILE A 478 5.13 -10.61 -22.68
CA ILE A 478 6.41 -10.66 -21.97
C ILE A 478 7.54 -10.48 -22.99
N SER A 479 8.33 -9.42 -22.83
CA SER A 479 9.45 -9.03 -23.70
C SER A 479 10.77 -9.14 -22.95
N ASP A 480 11.85 -9.48 -23.65
CA ASP A 480 13.22 -9.18 -23.23
C ASP A 480 13.71 -7.98 -24.03
N THR A 481 14.07 -6.92 -23.31
CA THR A 481 14.48 -5.61 -23.84
C THR A 481 15.98 -5.46 -24.04
N VAL A 482 16.79 -6.44 -23.60
CA VAL A 482 18.25 -6.40 -23.71
C VAL A 482 18.69 -7.10 -25.01
N ILE A 483 19.19 -6.32 -25.96
CA ILE A 483 19.79 -6.81 -27.21
C ILE A 483 21.19 -7.40 -26.90
N SER A 484 21.24 -8.63 -26.37
CA SER A 484 22.51 -9.31 -26.19
C SER A 484 23.00 -9.92 -27.51
N GLN A 485 24.18 -9.51 -27.99
CA GLN A 485 24.77 -10.01 -29.24
C GLN A 485 25.29 -11.47 -29.16
N LYS A 486 24.86 -12.25 -28.15
CA LYS A 486 25.19 -13.68 -28.02
C LYS A 486 23.98 -14.53 -28.41
N ILE A 487 23.82 -14.73 -29.73
CA ILE A 487 23.11 -15.91 -30.24
C ILE A 487 23.94 -17.13 -29.84
N SER A 488 23.69 -17.72 -28.67
CA SER A 488 24.24 -19.04 -28.34
C SER A 488 23.42 -19.75 -27.25
N LYS A 489 22.44 -20.53 -27.75
CA LYS A 489 21.78 -21.72 -27.16
C LYS A 489 20.33 -21.52 -26.71
N MET A 490 19.50 -22.46 -27.16
CA MET A 490 18.21 -22.79 -26.54
C MET A 490 18.45 -23.45 -25.17
N TYR A 491 18.82 -22.66 -24.18
CA TYR A 491 18.65 -22.99 -22.76
C TYR A 491 17.92 -21.82 -22.13
N ASN A 492 16.62 -21.98 -21.93
CA ASN A 492 15.77 -21.35 -20.91
C ASN A 492 14.33 -21.80 -21.20
N VAL A 493 14.06 -23.07 -20.90
CA VAL A 493 12.71 -23.63 -20.99
C VAL A 493 11.88 -23.03 -19.87
N PHE A 494 10.93 -22.20 -20.27
CA PHE A 494 9.97 -21.51 -19.42
C PHE A 494 9.02 -22.48 -18.71
N TRP A 495 8.75 -22.22 -17.42
CA TRP A 495 7.73 -22.91 -16.64
C TRP A 495 6.90 -21.91 -15.83
N MET A 496 5.78 -21.46 -16.40
CA MET A 496 4.80 -20.66 -15.68
C MET A 496 3.78 -21.57 -15.01
N LEU A 497 4.16 -22.08 -13.83
CA LEU A 497 3.48 -23.16 -13.12
C LEU A 497 2.02 -22.88 -12.76
N HIS A 498 1.67 -21.62 -12.47
CA HIS A 498 0.31 -21.22 -12.17
C HIS A 498 0.00 -19.86 -12.78
N ARG A 499 -1.24 -19.73 -13.28
CA ARG A 499 -1.86 -18.45 -13.60
C ARG A 499 -3.19 -18.34 -12.89
N ILE A 500 -3.39 -17.21 -12.25
CA ILE A 500 -4.71 -16.77 -11.81
C ILE A 500 -4.82 -15.30 -12.17
N LEU A 501 -5.63 -15.00 -13.19
CA LEU A 501 -6.16 -13.66 -13.34
C LEU A 501 -7.25 -13.52 -12.28
N TYR A 502 -6.99 -12.74 -11.23
CA TYR A 502 -8.04 -12.35 -10.29
C TYR A 502 -8.71 -11.11 -10.84
N ILE A 503 -9.89 -11.34 -11.40
CA ILE A 503 -10.80 -10.31 -11.87
C ILE A 503 -11.73 -10.06 -10.68
N LYS A 504 -11.66 -8.89 -10.02
CA LYS A 504 -12.62 -8.53 -8.95
C LYS A 504 -13.76 -7.65 -9.51
N VAL A 505 -14.84 -7.39 -8.74
CA VAL A 505 -15.75 -6.16 -8.78
C VAL A 505 -17.24 -6.30 -9.20
N PRO A 506 -18.16 -5.40 -8.74
CA PRO A 506 -19.60 -5.69 -8.72
C PRO A 506 -20.43 -5.02 -9.83
N LYS A 507 -21.76 -5.20 -9.76
CA LYS A 507 -22.77 -4.58 -10.64
C LYS A 507 -22.88 -3.06 -10.44
N LYS A 508 -22.90 -2.30 -11.54
CA LYS A 508 -23.35 -0.90 -11.58
C LYS A 508 -24.86 -0.77 -11.41
N ARG A 509 -25.30 0.31 -10.76
CA ARG A 509 -26.54 1.05 -11.08
C ARG A 509 -26.23 2.54 -11.05
N ASN A 510 -27.08 3.35 -11.69
CA ASN A 510 -26.77 4.75 -12.00
C ASN A 510 -26.70 5.62 -10.74
N GLY A 511 -25.51 6.12 -10.41
CA GLY A 511 -25.29 7.33 -9.63
C GLY A 511 -25.24 8.56 -10.55
N PRO A 512 -25.39 9.79 -10.02
CA PRO A 512 -25.66 10.98 -10.81
C PRO A 512 -24.42 11.53 -11.54
N LEU A 513 -24.71 12.31 -12.59
CA LEU A 513 -23.82 13.36 -13.12
C LEU A 513 -23.64 14.48 -12.08
#